data_AF-A0A9W8QRY0-F1
#
_entry.id   AF-A0A9W8QRY0-F1
#
_cell.length_a   1.000
_cell.length_b   1.000
_cell.length_c   1.000
_cell.angle_alpha   90.00
_cell.angle_beta   90.00
_cell.angle_gamma   90.00
#
_symmetry.space_group_name_H-M   'P 1'
#
loop_
_entity.id
_entity.type
_entity.pdbx_description
1 polymer ?
#
loop_
_entity_poly.entity_id
_entity_poly.type
_entity_poly.pdbx_seq_one_letter_code
_entity_poly.pdbx_strand_id
1 'polypeptide(L)'
;MSPRMFMELFAGLISYEKLAHRVVIGDEVIQVKHHGITGASLGKRPSAETANPTALADFGFTNRVPLGAVAHARSGDKGDNCNVGFFVRSAEEYRWLQSYLTVPKIIELLGNDYRRGIGVERCEFQQIMAVHFRFMDFLGGGAASSTRIDMLGKGVAEYLRS
;
A
#
# COMPACT_ATOMS: atom_id res chain seq x y z
N MET A 1 -34.02 7.86 7.01
CA MET A 1 -32.73 7.55 7.66
C MET A 1 -32.23 8.83 8.30
N SER A 2 -31.96 8.87 9.60
CA SER A 2 -31.36 10.03 10.26
C SER A 2 -29.88 10.17 9.85
N PRO A 3 -29.40 11.39 9.54
CA PRO A 3 -28.00 11.61 9.21
C PRO A 3 -27.10 11.22 10.38
N ARG A 4 -25.99 10.52 10.09
CA ARG A 4 -24.96 10.18 11.08
C ARG A 4 -23.86 11.23 11.05
N MET A 5 -23.24 11.47 12.21
CA MET A 5 -22.09 12.35 12.32
C MET A 5 -20.95 11.85 11.42
N PHE A 6 -20.44 12.73 10.58
CA PHE A 6 -19.25 12.50 9.77
C PHE A 6 -18.05 13.11 10.50
N MET A 7 -17.01 12.32 10.74
CA MET A 7 -15.80 12.78 11.41
C MET A 7 -14.69 12.86 10.36
N GLU A 8 -14.17 14.07 10.14
CA GLU A 8 -13.01 14.29 9.28
C GLU A 8 -11.75 14.40 10.14
N LEU A 9 -10.69 13.71 9.74
CA LEU A 9 -9.43 13.68 10.48
C LEU A 9 -8.43 14.66 9.85
N PHE A 10 -8.13 15.75 10.57
CA PHE A 10 -7.11 16.71 10.17
C PHE A 10 -5.76 16.34 10.78
N ALA A 11 -4.85 15.80 9.96
CA ALA A 11 -3.48 15.51 10.38
C ALA A 11 -2.58 16.75 10.22
N GLY A 12 -2.23 17.37 11.35
CA GLY A 12 -1.21 18.43 11.40
C GLY A 12 0.20 17.85 11.63
N LEU A 13 1.22 18.52 11.11
CA LEU A 13 2.61 18.21 11.42
C LEU A 13 3.08 19.06 12.60
N ILE A 14 3.71 18.42 13.59
CA ILE A 14 4.49 19.11 14.64
C ILE A 14 5.95 18.74 14.48
N SER A 15 6.84 19.72 14.63
CA SER A 15 8.27 19.40 14.72
C SER A 15 8.50 18.60 15.99
N TYR A 16 9.03 17.40 15.83
CA TYR A 16 9.42 16.54 16.94
C TYR A 16 10.48 17.17 17.86
N GLU A 17 11.25 18.17 17.39
CA GLU A 17 12.14 18.98 18.24
C GLU A 17 11.40 19.78 19.31
N LYS A 18 10.10 20.02 19.12
CA LYS A 18 9.23 20.71 20.09
C LYS A 18 8.61 19.75 21.10
N LEU A 19 8.83 18.44 20.97
CA LEU A 19 8.25 17.43 21.84
C LEU A 19 9.27 17.01 22.92
N ALA A 20 8.87 17.12 24.18
CA ALA A 20 9.65 16.58 25.29
C ALA A 20 9.46 15.06 25.38
N HIS A 21 10.54 14.29 25.26
CA HIS A 21 10.51 12.83 25.31
C HIS A 21 10.97 12.34 26.68
N ARG A 22 10.22 11.39 27.28
CA ARG A 22 10.60 10.70 28.51
C ARG A 22 10.20 9.22 28.44
N VAL A 23 10.97 8.38 29.12
CA VAL A 23 10.61 6.98 29.39
C VAL A 23 10.21 6.89 30.86
N VAL A 24 9.11 6.21 31.15
CA VAL A 24 8.64 5.98 32.52
C VAL A 24 8.65 4.47 32.76
N ILE A 25 9.37 4.01 33.77
CA ILE A 25 9.49 2.60 34.16
C ILE A 25 9.20 2.50 35.66
N GLY A 26 8.02 2.00 36.03
CA GLY A 26 7.55 2.11 37.41
C GLY A 26 7.48 3.59 37.82
N ASP A 27 8.14 3.92 38.94
CA ASP A 27 8.25 5.30 39.45
C ASP A 27 9.46 6.07 38.88
N GLU A 28 10.33 5.41 38.09
CA GLU A 28 11.49 6.04 37.51
C GLU A 28 11.13 6.82 36.23
N VAL A 29 11.63 8.06 36.13
CA VAL A 29 11.49 8.90 34.93
C VAL A 29 12.85 9.18 34.32
N ILE A 30 13.07 8.67 33.10
CA ILE A 30 14.30 8.86 32.33
C ILE A 30 14.03 9.90 31.24
N GLN A 31 14.74 11.02 31.29
CA GLN A 31 14.64 12.05 30.25
C GLN A 31 15.35 11.60 28.97
N VAL A 32 14.68 11.68 27.83
CA VAL A 32 15.26 11.32 26.54
C VAL A 32 15.66 12.60 25.82
N LYS A 33 16.97 12.82 25.68
CA LYS A 33 17.48 13.93 24.88
C LYS A 33 17.24 13.63 23.41
N HIS A 34 16.63 14.61 22.75
CA HIS A 34 16.39 14.58 21.32
C HIS A 34 17.70 14.60 20.53
N HIS A 35 17.83 13.74 19.51
CA HIS A 35 19.06 13.59 18.70
C HIS A 35 19.22 14.68 17.62
N GLY A 36 18.19 15.50 17.41
CA GLY A 36 18.11 16.44 16.28
C GLY A 36 17.81 15.69 14.98
N ILE A 37 17.63 16.43 13.87
CA ILE A 37 17.34 15.82 12.55
C ILE A 37 18.57 15.04 12.12
N THR A 38 18.48 13.72 12.14
CA THR A 38 19.62 12.81 11.90
C THR A 38 19.87 12.52 10.42
N GLY A 39 19.11 13.11 9.49
CA GLY A 39 19.27 12.87 8.06
C GLY A 39 18.45 13.80 7.18
N ALA A 40 18.81 13.85 5.89
CA ALA A 40 18.05 14.61 4.89
C ALA A 40 16.64 14.01 4.69
N SER A 41 15.74 14.82 4.14
CA SER A 41 14.41 14.35 3.73
C SER A 41 14.53 13.15 2.78
N LEU A 42 13.74 12.10 3.03
CA LEU A 42 13.72 10.87 2.24
C LEU A 42 13.21 11.07 0.80
N GLY A 43 12.78 12.28 0.43
CA GLY A 43 12.32 12.63 -0.90
C GLY A 43 11.01 11.92 -1.29
N LYS A 44 10.71 11.89 -2.59
CA LYS A 44 9.56 11.16 -3.13
C LYS A 44 9.88 9.68 -3.19
N ARG A 45 8.93 8.84 -2.78
CA ARG A 45 9.08 7.38 -2.91
C ARG A 45 9.26 6.99 -4.38
N PRO A 46 10.23 6.14 -4.71
CA PRO A 46 10.35 5.61 -6.07
C PRO A 46 9.09 4.85 -6.47
N SER A 47 8.58 5.16 -7.65
CA SER A 47 7.49 4.41 -8.29
C SER A 47 7.89 4.12 -9.71
N ALA A 48 8.01 2.84 -10.05
CA ALA A 48 8.43 2.42 -11.38
C ALA A 48 7.85 1.05 -11.73
N GLU A 49 7.67 0.84 -13.04
CA GLU A 49 7.50 -0.50 -13.59
C GLU A 49 8.80 -1.30 -13.48
N THR A 50 8.72 -2.60 -13.75
CA THR A 50 9.91 -3.44 -13.73
C THR A 50 10.93 -2.95 -14.75
N ALA A 51 12.21 -2.91 -14.36
CA ALA A 51 13.28 -2.46 -15.25
C ALA A 51 13.56 -3.46 -16.39
N ASN A 52 13.25 -4.74 -16.17
CA ASN A 52 13.53 -5.82 -17.12
C ASN A 52 12.27 -6.69 -17.33
N PRO A 53 11.24 -6.17 -18.02
CA PRO A 53 10.01 -6.92 -18.24
C PRO A 53 10.27 -8.10 -19.17
N THR A 54 9.67 -9.25 -18.85
CA THR A 54 9.62 -10.41 -19.75
C THR A 54 8.31 -10.36 -20.53
N ALA A 55 8.34 -10.62 -21.84
CA ALA A 55 7.12 -10.64 -22.62
C ALA A 55 6.21 -11.76 -22.11
N LEU A 56 4.93 -11.45 -21.86
CA LEU A 56 4.00 -12.42 -21.25
C LEU A 56 3.82 -13.69 -22.11
N ALA A 57 4.06 -13.60 -23.42
CA ALA A 57 4.02 -14.74 -24.34
C ALA A 57 5.17 -15.75 -24.12
N ASP A 58 6.28 -15.32 -23.50
CA ASP A 58 7.46 -16.15 -23.29
C ASP A 58 7.29 -17.15 -22.13
N PHE A 59 6.24 -17.00 -21.31
CA PHE A 59 5.89 -17.93 -20.24
C PHE A 59 5.10 -19.16 -20.74
N GLY A 60 4.92 -19.29 -22.06
CA GLY A 60 4.30 -20.44 -22.69
C GLY A 60 2.77 -20.41 -22.69
N PHE A 61 2.15 -21.58 -22.71
CA PHE A 61 0.69 -21.72 -22.75
C PHE A 61 0.05 -21.19 -21.46
N THR A 62 -1.02 -20.41 -21.59
CA THR A 62 -1.73 -19.80 -20.46
C THR A 62 -3.20 -20.16 -20.43
N ASN A 63 -3.77 -20.21 -19.23
CA ASN A 63 -5.20 -20.39 -18.98
C ASN A 63 -5.71 -19.25 -18.09
N ARG A 64 -7.00 -18.91 -18.23
CA ARG A 64 -7.65 -17.94 -17.33
C ARG A 64 -7.99 -18.60 -16.00
N VAL A 65 -7.40 -18.10 -14.93
CA VAL A 65 -7.67 -18.49 -13.55
C VAL A 65 -7.67 -17.23 -12.67
N PRO A 66 -8.29 -17.26 -11.48
CA PRO A 66 -8.12 -16.18 -10.50
C PRO A 66 -6.64 -15.94 -10.20
N LEU A 67 -6.23 -14.68 -10.10
CA LEU A 67 -4.83 -14.33 -9.78
C LEU A 67 -4.40 -14.96 -8.44
N GLY A 68 -5.34 -15.11 -7.52
CA GLY A 68 -5.18 -15.77 -6.22
C GLY A 68 -4.79 -17.26 -6.28
N ALA A 69 -4.91 -17.90 -7.45
CA ALA A 69 -4.42 -19.26 -7.68
C ALA A 69 -2.89 -19.34 -7.74
N VAL A 70 -2.22 -18.22 -8.07
CA VAL A 70 -0.76 -18.15 -8.22
C VAL A 70 -0.15 -17.19 -7.21
N ALA A 71 -0.73 -15.99 -7.06
CA ALA A 71 -0.24 -14.95 -6.19
C ALA A 71 -1.00 -14.90 -4.87
N HIS A 72 -0.27 -14.89 -3.77
CA HIS A 72 -0.80 -14.46 -2.49
C HIS A 72 -0.85 -12.94 -2.43
N ALA A 73 -1.72 -12.40 -1.58
CA ALA A 73 -1.75 -10.96 -1.36
C ALA A 73 -2.17 -10.60 0.07
N ARG A 74 -1.74 -9.41 0.51
CA ARG A 74 -2.26 -8.75 1.71
C ARG A 74 -2.46 -7.27 1.44
N SER A 75 -3.47 -6.71 2.07
CA SER A 75 -3.75 -5.29 2.01
C SER A 75 -4.08 -4.70 3.38
N GLY A 76 -3.96 -3.39 3.47
CA GLY A 76 -4.32 -2.64 4.66
C GLY A 76 -4.19 -1.14 4.47
N ASP A 77 -4.91 -0.40 5.29
CA ASP A 77 -4.90 1.04 5.30
C ASP A 77 -3.61 1.63 5.90
N LYS A 78 -3.31 2.85 5.47
CA LYS A 78 -2.46 3.78 6.21
C LYS A 78 -3.11 5.15 6.14
N GLY A 79 -4.13 5.35 6.98
CA GLY A 79 -5.00 6.52 6.90
C GLY A 79 -5.94 6.38 5.70
N ASP A 80 -5.94 7.36 4.80
CA ASP A 80 -6.76 7.28 3.58
C ASP A 80 -6.11 6.45 2.44
N ASN A 81 -4.84 6.12 2.59
CA ASN A 81 -4.11 5.32 1.62
C ASN A 81 -4.38 3.83 1.84
N CYS A 82 -4.37 3.05 0.75
CA CYS A 82 -4.42 1.59 0.81
C CYS A 82 -3.13 1.01 0.23
N ASN A 83 -2.53 0.06 0.96
CA ASN A 83 -1.34 -0.67 0.51
C ASN A 83 -1.76 -2.09 0.13
N VAL A 84 -1.24 -2.59 -0.99
CA VAL A 84 -1.49 -3.96 -1.45
C VAL A 84 -0.19 -4.58 -1.92
N GLY A 85 0.24 -5.65 -1.26
CA GLY A 85 1.40 -6.44 -1.68
C GLY A 85 0.96 -7.79 -2.25
N PHE A 86 1.54 -8.16 -3.40
CA PHE A 86 1.40 -9.48 -4.02
C PHE A 86 2.72 -10.22 -3.92
N PHE A 87 2.70 -11.50 -3.59
CA PHE A 87 3.90 -12.32 -3.41
C PHE A 87 3.68 -13.75 -3.91
N VAL A 88 4.76 -14.35 -4.40
CA VAL A 88 4.79 -15.66 -5.07
C VAL A 88 5.86 -16.55 -4.44
N ARG A 89 5.94 -17.81 -4.86
CA ARG A 89 6.77 -18.83 -4.21
C ARG A 89 8.08 -19.10 -4.94
N SER A 90 8.18 -18.73 -6.22
CA SER A 90 9.38 -18.96 -7.02
C SER A 90 9.86 -17.72 -7.80
N ALA A 91 11.14 -17.74 -8.18
CA ALA A 91 11.74 -16.67 -8.99
C ALA A 91 11.13 -16.58 -10.40
N GLU A 92 10.66 -17.70 -10.96
CA GLU A 92 9.97 -17.71 -12.25
C GLU A 92 8.61 -17.02 -12.16
N GLU A 93 7.80 -17.39 -11.16
CA GLU A 93 6.54 -16.70 -10.85
C GLU A 93 6.77 -15.22 -10.58
N TYR A 94 7.89 -14.85 -9.95
CA TYR A 94 8.19 -13.46 -9.64
C TYR A 94 8.47 -12.64 -10.90
N ARG A 95 9.26 -13.17 -11.84
CA ARG A 95 9.48 -12.53 -13.16
C ARG A 95 8.18 -12.33 -13.92
N TRP A 96 7.29 -13.32 -13.86
CA TRP A 96 5.94 -13.19 -14.41
C TRP A 96 5.16 -12.09 -13.69
N LEU A 97 5.11 -12.11 -12.36
CA LEU A 97 4.36 -11.15 -11.54
C LEU A 97 4.82 -9.71 -11.77
N GLN A 98 6.13 -9.47 -11.85
CA GLN A 98 6.73 -8.16 -12.15
C GLN A 98 6.27 -7.62 -13.50
N SER A 99 6.20 -8.49 -14.52
CA SER A 99 5.82 -8.13 -15.88
C SER A 99 4.31 -7.98 -16.04
N TYR A 100 3.53 -8.79 -15.31
CA TYR A 100 2.08 -8.83 -15.38
C TYR A 100 1.42 -7.69 -14.58
N LEU A 101 1.78 -7.54 -13.30
CA LEU A 101 1.20 -6.53 -12.42
C LEU A 101 1.93 -5.19 -12.59
N THR A 102 1.48 -4.44 -13.59
CA THR A 102 1.84 -3.05 -13.84
C THR A 102 0.83 -2.09 -13.23
N VAL A 103 1.13 -0.78 -13.17
CA VAL A 103 0.16 0.24 -12.75
C VAL A 103 -1.10 0.23 -13.64
N PRO A 104 -0.99 0.18 -14.99
CA PRO A 104 -2.18 0.02 -15.83
C PRO A 104 -2.98 -1.25 -15.52
N LYS A 105 -2.32 -2.40 -15.32
CA LYS A 105 -3.01 -3.66 -15.01
C LYS A 105 -3.72 -3.60 -13.66
N ILE A 106 -3.12 -3.02 -12.62
CA ILE A 106 -3.78 -2.94 -11.31
C ILE A 106 -5.00 -2.00 -11.36
N ILE A 107 -4.93 -0.92 -12.15
CA ILE A 107 -6.07 -0.02 -12.39
C ILE A 107 -7.18 -0.76 -13.14
N GLU A 108 -6.85 -1.56 -14.16
CA GLU A 108 -7.79 -2.42 -14.87
C GLU A 108 -8.49 -3.40 -13.90
N LEU A 109 -7.72 -4.05 -13.00
CA LEU A 109 -8.25 -5.00 -12.02
C LEU A 109 -9.15 -4.33 -10.96
N LEU A 110 -8.85 -3.08 -10.56
CA LEU A 110 -9.74 -2.32 -9.68
C LEU A 110 -11.10 -2.03 -10.35
N GLY A 111 -11.12 -1.87 -11.67
CA GLY A 111 -12.34 -1.57 -12.42
C GLY A 111 -13.03 -0.31 -11.91
N ASN A 112 -14.31 -0.42 -11.55
CA ASN A 112 -15.13 0.71 -11.10
C ASN A 112 -14.74 1.25 -9.71
N ASP A 113 -13.94 0.51 -8.95
CA ASP A 113 -13.43 0.98 -7.66
C ASP A 113 -12.31 2.01 -7.80
N TYR A 114 -11.69 2.08 -8.98
CA TYR A 114 -10.73 3.13 -9.31
C TYR A 114 -11.45 4.41 -9.73
N ARG A 115 -11.14 5.51 -9.06
CA ARG A 115 -11.63 6.86 -9.39
C ARG A 115 -10.49 7.68 -10.00
N ARG A 116 -10.79 8.49 -11.01
CA ARG A 116 -9.81 9.43 -11.58
C ARG A 116 -9.27 10.34 -10.47
N GLY A 117 -7.95 10.48 -10.41
CA GLY A 117 -7.27 11.27 -9.37
C GLY A 117 -6.65 10.43 -8.25
N ILE A 118 -7.05 9.17 -8.08
CA ILE A 118 -6.35 8.24 -7.17
C ILE A 118 -4.98 7.94 -7.76
N GLY A 119 -3.93 8.43 -7.10
CA GLY A 119 -2.57 8.12 -7.55
C GLY A 119 -2.17 6.70 -7.14
N VAL A 120 -1.44 6.02 -8.01
CA VAL A 120 -0.96 4.65 -7.79
C VAL A 120 0.55 4.65 -7.84
N GLU A 121 1.19 4.19 -6.77
CA GLU A 121 2.62 3.92 -6.76
C GLU A 121 2.86 2.42 -6.80
N ARG A 122 3.93 2.01 -7.50
CA ARG A 122 4.37 0.62 -7.63
C ARG A 122 5.82 0.47 -7.18
N CYS A 123 6.10 -0.54 -6.37
CA CYS A 123 7.43 -0.88 -5.88
C CYS A 123 7.66 -2.39 -5.90
N GLU A 124 8.90 -2.82 -6.11
CA GLU A 124 9.31 -4.21 -6.12
C GLU A 124 10.16 -4.53 -4.89
N PHE A 125 9.84 -5.62 -4.21
CA PHE A 125 10.62 -6.15 -3.09
C PHE A 125 11.25 -7.49 -3.48
N GLN A 126 12.39 -7.41 -4.17
CA GLN A 126 13.06 -8.56 -4.79
C GLN A 126 13.41 -9.66 -3.79
N GLN A 127 13.85 -9.31 -2.59
CA GLN A 127 14.26 -10.27 -1.57
C GLN A 127 13.12 -11.12 -1.00
N ILE A 128 11.87 -10.69 -1.19
CA ILE A 128 10.67 -11.42 -0.78
C ILE A 128 9.75 -11.74 -1.96
N MET A 129 10.25 -11.57 -3.20
CA MET A 129 9.51 -11.86 -4.43
C MET A 129 8.13 -11.20 -4.47
N ALA A 130 8.06 -9.91 -4.12
CA ALA A 130 6.81 -9.18 -4.03
C ALA A 130 6.75 -7.97 -4.97
N VAL A 131 5.55 -7.68 -5.47
CA VAL A 131 5.18 -6.44 -6.15
C VAL A 131 4.14 -5.74 -5.28
N HIS A 132 4.40 -4.49 -4.93
CA HIS A 132 3.61 -3.73 -3.97
C HIS A 132 3.06 -2.46 -4.60
N PHE A 133 1.79 -2.18 -4.31
CA PHE A 133 1.08 -1.00 -4.75
C PHE A 133 0.63 -0.15 -3.56
N ARG A 134 0.73 1.17 -3.70
CA ARG A 134 0.07 2.12 -2.80
C ARG A 134 -0.94 2.92 -3.60
N PHE A 135 -2.20 2.81 -3.22
CA PHE A 135 -3.29 3.63 -3.72
C PHE A 135 -3.47 4.83 -2.80
N MET A 136 -3.34 6.03 -3.35
CA MET A 136 -3.41 7.27 -2.58
C MET A 136 -4.84 7.79 -2.53
N ASP A 137 -5.30 8.18 -1.34
CA ASP A 137 -6.66 8.70 -1.09
C ASP A 137 -7.77 7.76 -1.60
N PHE A 138 -7.53 6.44 -1.47
CA PHE A 138 -8.39 5.40 -2.01
C PHE A 138 -9.59 5.09 -1.12
N LEU A 139 -9.42 5.26 0.19
CA LEU A 139 -10.40 4.83 1.19
C LEU A 139 -11.48 5.88 1.46
N GLY A 140 -11.40 7.08 0.88
CA GLY A 140 -12.40 8.14 1.01
C GLY A 140 -12.38 8.81 2.39
N GLY A 141 -11.22 9.26 2.84
CA GLY A 141 -10.97 9.86 4.16
C GLY A 141 -10.60 8.86 5.26
N GLY A 142 -10.27 7.61 4.90
CA GLY A 142 -9.88 6.54 5.85
C GLY A 142 -11.00 6.09 6.79
N ALA A 143 -10.67 5.21 7.75
CA ALA A 143 -11.65 4.51 8.59
C ALA A 143 -12.70 5.40 9.29
N ALA A 144 -12.31 6.58 9.74
CA ALA A 144 -13.21 7.51 10.45
C ALA A 144 -14.19 8.25 9.53
N SER A 145 -13.84 8.40 8.24
CA SER A 145 -14.54 9.26 7.29
C SER A 145 -14.99 8.52 6.02
N SER A 146 -14.76 7.21 5.94
CA SER A 146 -15.10 6.41 4.76
C SER A 146 -16.54 5.94 4.76
N THR A 147 -17.18 6.02 3.58
CA THR A 147 -18.46 5.37 3.28
C THR A 147 -18.30 4.01 2.60
N ARG A 148 -17.07 3.55 2.38
CA ARG A 148 -16.79 2.26 1.74
C ARG A 148 -17.11 1.09 2.67
N ILE A 149 -17.51 -0.03 2.10
CA ILE A 149 -17.70 -1.29 2.83
C ILE A 149 -16.38 -1.72 3.49
N ASP A 150 -15.28 -1.66 2.74
CA ASP A 150 -13.93 -1.95 3.24
C ASP A 150 -13.16 -0.65 3.54
N MET A 151 -13.54 0.01 4.63
CA MET A 151 -12.91 1.26 5.09
C MET A 151 -11.47 1.09 5.61
N LEU A 152 -11.04 -0.14 5.90
CA LEU A 152 -9.69 -0.48 6.39
C LEU A 152 -8.80 -1.05 5.28
N GLY A 153 -9.31 -1.16 4.05
CA GLY A 153 -8.58 -1.72 2.92
C GLY A 153 -8.15 -3.18 3.12
N LYS A 154 -8.77 -3.95 4.02
CA LYS A 154 -8.35 -5.33 4.36
C LYS A 154 -8.79 -6.37 3.33
N GLY A 155 -9.83 -6.07 2.58
CA GLY A 155 -10.39 -6.92 1.52
C GLY A 155 -9.89 -6.56 0.12
N VAL A 156 -9.21 -5.43 -0.07
CA VAL A 156 -8.75 -4.97 -1.40
C VAL A 156 -7.83 -5.99 -2.08
N ALA A 157 -6.93 -6.62 -1.34
CA ALA A 157 -6.06 -7.69 -1.86
C ALA A 157 -6.87 -8.90 -2.37
N GLU A 158 -7.93 -9.28 -1.65
CA GLU A 158 -8.78 -10.40 -2.05
C GLU A 158 -9.58 -10.05 -3.30
N TYR A 159 -10.17 -8.86 -3.33
CA TYR A 159 -10.91 -8.35 -4.49
C TYR A 159 -10.05 -8.30 -5.76
N LEU A 160 -8.80 -7.86 -5.64
CA LEU A 160 -7.87 -7.79 -6.78
C LEU A 160 -7.41 -9.17 -7.27
N ARG A 161 -7.46 -10.19 -6.42
CA ARG A 161 -6.96 -11.53 -6.75
C ARG A 161 -8.06 -12.55 -7.03
N SER A 162 -9.34 -12.18 -6.87
CA SER A 162 -10.51 -13.05 -7.08
C SER A 162 -10.91 -13.18 -8.54
#